data_AF-W6RLJ1-F1
#
_entry.id   AF-W6RLJ1-F1
#
_cell.length_a   1.000
_cell.length_b   1.000
_cell.length_c   1.000
_cell.angle_alpha   90.00
_cell.angle_beta   90.00
_cell.angle_gamma   90.00
#
_symmetry.space_group_name_H-M   'P 1'
#
loop_
_entity.id
_entity.type
_entity.pdbx_description
1 polymer ?
#
loop_
_entity_poly.entity_id
_entity_poly.type
_entity_poly.pdbx_seq_one_letter_code
_entity_poly.pdbx_strand_id
1 'polypeptide(L)' 'MPRGDKFAYTDKQKRKAEHIEERYEDRGVSEKEAERRASFEKGGRKGGAAAASRTKEERSASGKKAAATRKRNEHHAHH' A
#
# COMPACT_ATOMS: atom_id res chain seq x y z
N MET A 1 -5.53 3.20 6.04
CA MET A 1 -5.24 3.26 7.49
C MET A 1 -6.54 3.04 8.25
N PRO A 2 -6.56 2.39 9.43
CA PRO A 2 -7.74 2.51 10.28
C PRO A 2 -7.98 4.00 10.49
N ARG A 3 -9.21 4.46 10.22
CA ARG A 3 -9.62 5.85 10.41
C ARG A 3 -9.81 6.15 11.91
N GLY A 4 -8.88 5.66 12.74
CA GLY A 4 -8.93 5.69 14.19
C GLY A 4 -7.80 6.56 14.71
N ASP A 5 -8.20 7.50 15.56
CA ASP A 5 -7.43 8.46 16.33
C ASP A 5 -5.89 8.29 16.38
N LYS A 6 -5.19 9.41 16.12
CA LYS A 6 -3.73 9.55 16.15
C LYS A 6 -3.10 9.15 17.51
N PHE A 7 -3.92 8.95 18.54
CA PHE A 7 -3.55 8.41 19.86
C PHE A 7 -2.96 6.99 19.78
N ALA A 8 -3.31 6.17 18.78
CA ALA A 8 -2.79 4.81 18.61
C ALA A 8 -1.39 4.71 17.97
N TYR A 9 -0.75 5.84 17.63
CA TYR A 9 0.60 5.84 17.07
C TYR A 9 1.68 5.82 18.15
N THR A 10 2.76 5.08 17.88
CA THR A 10 4.00 5.21 18.67
C THR A 10 4.61 6.59 18.43
N ASP A 11 5.37 7.13 19.38
CA ASP A 11 5.96 8.47 19.26
C ASP A 11 6.85 8.61 18.02
N LYS A 12 7.55 7.52 17.66
CA LYS A 12 8.34 7.43 16.41
C LYS A 12 7.47 7.54 15.15
N GLN A 13 6.25 7.04 15.17
CA GLN A 13 5.32 7.13 14.04
C GLN A 13 4.66 8.50 13.94
N LYS A 14 4.42 9.18 15.07
CA LYS A 14 3.92 10.56 15.12
C LYS A 14 4.93 11.54 14.54
N ARG A 15 6.18 11.54 15.05
CA ARG A 15 7.27 12.39 14.54
C ARG A 15 7.54 12.19 13.04
N LYS A 16 7.46 10.94 12.57
CA LYS A 16 7.60 10.64 11.13
C LYS A 16 6.42 11.14 10.30
N ALA A 17 5.20 11.17 10.83
CA ALA A 17 4.05 11.71 10.13
C ALA A 17 4.15 13.23 10.02
N GLU A 18 4.43 13.90 11.15
CA GLU A 18 4.63 15.36 11.23
C GLU A 18 5.72 15.83 10.25
N HIS A 19 6.89 15.18 10.24
CA HIS A 19 7.97 15.53 9.31
C HIS A 19 7.62 15.31 7.82
N ILE A 20 6.68 14.41 7.51
CA ILE A 20 6.23 14.23 6.11
C ILE A 20 5.24 15.32 5.74
N GLU A 21 4.32 15.67 6.66
CA GLU A 21 3.35 16.76 6.49
C GLU A 21 4.07 18.12 6.33
N GLU A 22 4.99 18.46 7.24
CA GLU A 22 5.83 19.67 7.19
C GLU A 22 6.56 19.79 5.83
N ARG A 23 7.12 18.69 5.33
CA ARG A 23 7.82 18.66 4.04
C ARG A 23 6.88 18.90 2.83
N TYR A 24 5.58 18.67 2.96
CA TYR A 24 4.60 19.01 1.91
C TYR A 24 4.08 20.43 2.08
N GLU A 25 3.94 20.92 3.30
CA GLU A 25 3.59 22.32 3.58
C GLU A 25 4.70 23.27 3.11
N ASP A 26 5.97 22.96 3.37
CA ASP A 26 7.15 23.67 2.84
C ASP A 26 7.19 23.70 1.31
N ARG A 27 6.57 22.70 0.66
CA ARG A 27 6.42 22.65 -0.79
C ARG A 27 5.21 23.43 -1.31
N GLY A 28 4.52 24.18 -0.44
CA GLY A 28 3.37 25.00 -0.75
C GLY A 28 2.08 24.21 -0.97
N VAL A 29 2.03 22.95 -0.52
CA VAL A 29 0.84 22.11 -0.64
C VAL A 29 -0.06 22.37 0.56
N SER A 30 -1.36 22.54 0.35
CA SER A 30 -2.32 22.79 1.45
C SER A 30 -2.25 21.69 2.52
N GLU A 31 -2.41 22.05 3.80
CA GLU A 31 -2.36 21.13 4.96
C GLU A 31 -3.19 19.84 4.74
N LYS A 32 -4.43 20.00 4.27
CA LYS A 32 -5.33 18.88 3.96
C LYS A 32 -4.77 17.93 2.90
N GLU A 33 -4.03 18.45 1.94
CA GLU A 33 -3.39 17.67 0.89
C GLU A 33 -2.02 17.12 1.35
N ALA A 34 -1.30 17.84 2.22
CA ALA A 34 -0.10 17.36 2.90
C ALA A 34 -0.40 16.12 3.76
N GLU A 35 -1.43 16.15 4.61
CA GLU A 35 -1.89 15.01 5.42
C GLU A 35 -2.27 13.82 4.53
N ARG A 36 -3.01 14.09 3.45
CA ARG A 36 -3.39 13.07 2.48
C ARG A 36 -2.15 12.41 1.84
N ARG A 37 -1.19 13.20 1.38
CA ARG A 37 0.05 12.71 0.75
C ARG A 37 0.91 11.95 1.75
N ALA A 38 1.02 12.42 2.99
CA ALA A 38 1.74 11.74 4.06
C ALA A 38 1.16 10.34 4.34
N SER A 39 -0.17 10.23 4.36
CA SER A 39 -0.88 8.96 4.51
C SER A 39 -0.59 7.97 3.37
N PHE A 40 -0.61 8.44 2.12
CA PHE A 40 -0.26 7.64 0.95
C PHE A 40 1.19 7.19 0.96
N GLU A 41 2.14 8.07 1.29
CA GLU A 41 3.56 7.75 1.33
C GLU A 41 3.86 6.69 2.40
N LYS A 42 3.28 6.83 3.59
CA LYS A 42 3.40 5.85 4.68
C LYS A 42 2.79 4.50 4.29
N GLY A 43 1.62 4.51 3.65
CA GLY A 43 0.97 3.31 3.12
C GLY A 43 1.81 2.63 2.05
N GLY A 44 2.33 3.41 1.09
CA GLY A 44 3.18 2.95 0.00
C GLY A 44 4.49 2.35 0.50
N ARG A 45 5.16 2.97 1.48
CA ARG A 45 6.36 2.39 2.13
C ARG A 45 6.08 1.04 2.77
N LYS A 46 4.98 0.92 3.52
CA LYS A 46 4.60 -0.34 4.18
C LYS A 46 4.27 -1.43 3.15
N GLY A 47 3.48 -1.09 2.13
CA GLY A 47 3.10 -2.02 1.06
C GLY A 47 4.29 -2.43 0.19
N GLY A 48 5.16 -1.49 -0.15
CA GLY A 48 6.39 -1.73 -0.91
C GLY A 48 7.35 -2.66 -0.16
N ALA A 49 7.56 -2.45 1.14
CA ALA A 49 8.36 -3.34 1.96
C ALA A 49 7.79 -4.77 2.00
N ALA A 50 6.47 -4.90 2.21
CA ALA A 50 5.80 -6.21 2.18
C ALA A 50 5.87 -6.89 0.80
N ALA A 51 5.84 -6.11 -0.28
CA ALA A 51 6.00 -6.64 -1.63
C ALA A 51 7.45 -7.08 -1.92
N ALA A 52 8.43 -6.35 -1.40
CA ALA A 52 9.85 -6.64 -1.54
C ALA A 52 10.28 -7.89 -0.76
N SER A 53 9.66 -8.17 0.39
CA SER A 53 9.97 -9.35 1.20
C SER A 53 9.40 -10.66 0.67
N ARG A 54 8.43 -10.63 -0.27
CA ARG A 54 7.84 -11.85 -0.85
C ARG A 54 8.84 -12.62 -1.71
N THR A 55 8.76 -13.95 -1.70
CA THR A 55 9.50 -14.82 -2.63
C THR A 55 8.97 -14.68 -4.06
N LYS A 56 9.74 -15.14 -5.04
CA LYS A 56 9.32 -15.13 -6.47
C LYS A 56 8.08 -15.99 -6.66
N GLU A 57 8.03 -17.11 -5.96
CA GLU A 57 6.93 -18.08 -5.93
C GLU A 57 5.64 -17.41 -5.46
N GLU A 58 5.66 -16.74 -4.31
CA GLU A 58 4.51 -16.02 -3.76
C GLU A 58 4.04 -14.87 -4.65
N ARG A 59 4.96 -14.15 -5.30
CA ARG A 59 4.61 -13.12 -6.29
C ARG A 59 3.91 -13.72 -7.51
N SER A 60 4.32 -14.91 -7.93
CA SER A 60 3.76 -15.59 -9.11
C SER A 60 2.46 -16.36 -8.85
N ALA A 61 2.13 -16.66 -7.59
CA ALA A 61 1.01 -17.51 -7.21
C ALA A 61 -0.35 -17.02 -7.77
N SER A 62 -0.60 -15.71 -7.70
CA SER A 62 -1.81 -15.09 -8.28
C SER A 62 -1.92 -15.31 -9.79
N GLY A 63 -0.82 -15.06 -10.52
CA GLY A 63 -0.78 -15.25 -11.97
C GLY A 63 -0.98 -16.71 -12.38
N LYS A 64 -0.35 -17.65 -11.64
CA LYS A 64 -0.54 -19.09 -11.84
C LYS A 64 -1.99 -19.52 -11.60
N LYS A 65 -2.64 -19.01 -10.54
CA LYS A 65 -4.06 -19.26 -10.26
C LYS A 65 -4.95 -18.75 -11.40
N ALA A 66 -4.71 -17.53 -11.87
CA ALA A 66 -5.47 -16.97 -12.99
C ALA A 66 -5.31 -17.79 -14.27
N ALA A 67 -4.08 -18.22 -14.60
CA ALA A 67 -3.83 -19.08 -15.76
C ALA A 67 -4.53 -20.44 -15.66
N ALA A 68 -4.52 -21.06 -14.47
CA ALA A 68 -5.23 -22.32 -14.23
C ALA A 68 -6.75 -22.17 -14.39
N THR A 69 -7.32 -21.05 -13.95
CA THR A 69 -8.75 -20.74 -14.16
C THR A 69 -9.07 -20.57 -15.65
N ARG A 70 -8.25 -19.85 -16.42
CA ARG A 70 -8.47 -19.68 -17.87
C ARG A 70 -8.51 -21.02 -18.60
N LYS A 71 -7.51 -21.89 -18.35
CA LYS A 71 -7.47 -23.24 -18.93
C LYS A 71 -8.73 -24.05 -18.61
N ARG A 72 -9.20 -24.01 -17.36
CA ARG A 72 -10.41 -24.73 -16.95
C ARG A 72 -11.66 -24.24 -17.68
N ASN A 73 -11.79 -22.92 -17.84
CA ASN A 73 -12.93 -22.33 -18.53
C ASN A 73 -12.91 -22.62 -20.03
N GLU A 74 -11.73 -22.67 -20.66
CA GLU A 74 -11.56 -23.13 -22.04
C GLU A 74 -12.09 -24.57 -22.20
N HIS A 75 -11.69 -25.49 -21.31
CA HIS A 75 -12.18 -26.86 -21.33
C HIS A 75 -13.71 -26.97 -21.10
N HIS A 76 -14.30 -26.07 -20.31
CA HIS A 76 -15.75 -26.03 -20.08
C HIS A 76 -16.55 -25.39 -21.23
N ALA A 77 -15.93 -24.56 -22.07
CA ALA A 77 -16.59 -23.90 -23.19
C ALA A 77 -16.71 -24.79 -24.45
N HIS A 78 -16.02 -25.95 -24.46
CA HIS A 78 -16.02 -26.91 -25.56
C HIS A 78 -16.94 -28.13 -25.34
N HIS A 79 -17.88 -28.03 -24.40
CA HIS A 79 -18.89 -29.06 -24.11
C HIS A 79 -20.29 -28.44 -24.14
#